data_AF-A0A317CP05-F1
#
_entry.id   AF-A0A317CP05-F1
#
_cell.length_a   1.000
_cell.length_b   1.000
_cell.length_c   1.000
_cell.angle_alpha   90.00
_cell.angle_beta   90.00
_cell.angle_gamma   90.00
#
_symmetry.space_group_name_H-M   'P 1'
#
loop_
_entity.id
_entity.type
_entity.pdbx_description
1 polymer ?
#
loop_
_entity_poly.entity_id
_entity_poly.type
_entity_poly.pdbx_seq_one_letter_code
_entity_poly.pdbx_strand_id
1 'polypeptide(L)'
;MRNLLLITILATSQVVSAAGSIYSWTDESGNLIYGDTPPENVTAKAIEPPKLTVLEGFSSRYKTNPVVTQASNQVPEGAVAQVESSDKKPIYTSLNVIAPKQGQAIRANDGDVSVALSVSPKLRPGDRIVVTLDGQEVSRSTSRVANLTNLDRGEHTLQVNIVNKAARSLISAESVTFNVLRNSALINKPYSPYPDGPNVDNPFGYPSQGITETNKLLQFPVN
;
A
#
# COMPACT_ATOMS: atom_id res chain seq x y z
N MET A 1 -2.94 -64.34 14.27
CA MET A 1 -2.12 -63.38 15.04
C MET A 1 -0.91 -62.83 14.28
N ARG A 2 -0.40 -63.48 13.22
CA ARG A 2 0.74 -62.99 12.42
C ARG A 2 0.42 -61.79 11.53
N ASN A 3 -0.81 -61.71 11.00
CA ASN A 3 -1.22 -60.62 10.10
C ASN A 3 -1.59 -59.32 10.85
N LEU A 4 -1.78 -59.39 12.17
CA LEU A 4 -2.04 -58.20 12.99
C LEU A 4 -0.75 -57.41 13.27
N LEU A 5 0.42 -58.04 13.13
CA LEU A 5 1.73 -57.43 13.38
C LEU A 5 2.28 -56.68 12.14
N LEU A 6 1.80 -57.02 10.94
CA LEU A 6 2.18 -56.35 9.69
C LEU A 6 1.45 -55.01 9.48
N ILE A 7 0.25 -54.84 10.04
CA ILE A 7 -0.53 -53.60 9.90
C ILE A 7 0.00 -52.52 10.86
N THR A 8 0.53 -52.89 12.02
CA THR A 8 1.14 -51.95 12.98
C THR A 8 2.49 -51.39 12.52
N ILE A 9 3.26 -52.13 11.72
CA ILE A 9 4.55 -51.65 11.17
C ILE A 9 4.34 -50.66 10.02
N LEU A 10 3.21 -50.72 9.31
CA LEU A 10 2.94 -49.82 8.18
C LEU A 10 2.38 -48.46 8.61
N ALA A 11 1.94 -48.32 9.87
CA ALA A 11 1.35 -47.09 10.40
C ALA A 11 2.37 -46.05 10.93
N THR A 12 3.67 -46.39 11.01
CA THR A 12 4.70 -45.52 11.61
C THR A 12 5.58 -44.77 10.61
N SER A 13 5.42 -44.98 9.30
CA SER A 13 6.19 -44.25 8.29
C SER A 13 5.52 -42.94 7.90
N GLN A 14 5.49 -41.96 8.82
CA GLN A 14 5.25 -40.57 8.44
C GLN A 14 6.57 -39.95 8.01
N VAL A 15 6.71 -39.70 6.70
CA VAL A 15 7.83 -38.94 6.13
C VAL A 15 7.59 -37.47 6.48
N VAL A 16 8.36 -36.93 7.43
CA VAL A 16 8.42 -35.50 7.68
C VAL A 16 9.22 -34.85 6.55
N SER A 17 8.53 -34.22 5.61
CA SER A 17 9.17 -33.28 4.68
C SER A 17 9.56 -32.03 5.45
N ALA A 18 10.83 -31.92 5.83
CA ALA A 18 11.39 -30.69 6.39
C ALA A 18 11.45 -29.63 5.29
N ALA A 19 10.66 -28.56 5.45
CA ALA A 19 10.82 -27.35 4.65
C ALA A 19 12.17 -26.71 5.00
N GLY A 20 13.05 -26.56 4.01
CA GLY A 20 14.42 -26.07 4.19
C GLY A 20 14.47 -24.72 4.92
N SER A 21 15.07 -24.73 6.09
CA SER A 21 15.24 -23.58 6.97
C SER A 21 16.70 -23.13 6.92
N ILE A 22 16.95 -21.87 6.53
CA ILE A 22 18.30 -21.31 6.48
C ILE A 22 18.74 -20.94 7.90
N TYR A 23 19.90 -21.43 8.32
CA TYR A 23 20.48 -21.16 9.64
C TYR A 23 21.67 -20.20 9.53
N SER A 24 21.88 -19.38 10.56
CA SER A 24 23.11 -18.62 10.74
C SER A 24 23.82 -19.02 12.02
N TRP A 25 25.15 -19.09 11.96
CA TRP A 25 26.00 -19.29 13.14
C TRP A 25 27.32 -18.51 13.01
N THR A 26 27.95 -18.27 14.14
CA THR A 26 29.27 -17.61 14.22
C THR A 26 30.34 -18.68 14.41
N ASP A 27 31.39 -18.65 13.61
CA ASP A 27 32.54 -19.55 13.77
C ASP A 27 33.47 -19.09 14.91
N GLU A 28 34.45 -19.92 15.28
CA GLU A 28 35.45 -19.63 16.32
C GLU A 28 36.36 -18.43 15.98
N SER A 29 36.34 -17.97 14.72
CA SER A 29 37.08 -16.80 14.22
C SER A 29 36.24 -15.52 14.19
N GLY A 30 34.97 -15.57 14.64
CA GLY A 30 34.06 -14.42 14.70
C GLY A 30 33.34 -14.11 13.37
N ASN A 31 33.42 -14.98 12.36
CA ASN A 31 32.74 -14.79 11.09
C ASN A 31 31.34 -15.38 11.12
N LEU A 32 30.38 -14.64 10.55
CA LEU A 32 28.98 -15.04 10.44
C LEU A 32 28.79 -15.87 9.16
N ILE A 33 28.45 -17.14 9.33
CA ILE A 33 28.25 -18.11 8.25
C ILE A 33 26.75 -18.44 8.15
N TYR A 34 26.26 -18.57 6.91
CA TYR A 34 24.89 -18.97 6.59
C TYR A 34 24.90 -20.30 5.85
N GLY A 35 24.07 -21.26 6.27
CA GLY A 35 24.03 -22.59 5.68
C GLY A 35 22.75 -23.35 5.98
N ASP A 36 22.47 -24.34 5.15
CA ASP A 36 21.25 -25.18 5.23
C ASP A 36 21.42 -26.37 6.18
N THR A 37 22.64 -26.64 6.65
CA THR A 37 22.96 -27.72 7.59
C THR A 37 23.99 -27.25 8.62
N PRO A 38 23.57 -26.88 9.85
CA PRO A 38 24.50 -26.48 10.89
C PRO A 38 25.26 -27.69 11.47
N PRO A 39 26.56 -27.56 11.84
CA PRO A 39 27.27 -28.59 12.60
C PRO A 39 26.67 -28.79 13.99
N GLU A 40 26.69 -30.03 14.51
CA GLU A 40 26.00 -30.44 15.76
C GLU A 40 26.39 -29.65 17.03
N ASN A 41 27.50 -28.90 17.00
CA ASN A 41 28.08 -28.22 18.16
C ASN A 41 27.91 -26.69 18.18
N VAL A 42 27.03 -26.11 17.35
CA VAL A 42 26.83 -24.65 17.30
C VAL A 42 25.38 -24.27 17.57
N THR A 43 25.16 -23.26 18.42
CA THR A 43 23.82 -22.72 18.69
C THR A 43 23.32 -21.95 17.45
N ALA A 44 22.66 -22.65 16.54
CA ALA A 44 22.12 -22.10 15.31
C ALA A 44 20.77 -21.40 15.55
N LYS A 45 20.63 -20.16 15.09
CA LYS A 45 19.36 -19.43 15.12
C LYS A 45 18.68 -19.57 13.76
N ALA A 46 17.45 -20.10 13.76
CA ALA A 46 16.63 -20.14 12.56
C ALA A 46 16.32 -18.70 12.09
N ILE A 47 16.59 -18.42 10.82
CA ILE A 47 16.24 -17.15 10.20
C ILE A 47 14.99 -17.38 9.37
N GLU A 48 13.90 -16.70 9.72
CA GLU A 48 12.77 -16.56 8.82
C GLU A 48 13.18 -15.62 7.68
N PRO A 49 13.21 -16.08 6.41
CA PRO A 49 13.49 -15.18 5.31
C PRO A 49 12.41 -14.10 5.25
N PRO A 50 12.78 -12.83 4.99
CA PRO A 50 11.80 -11.77 4.83
C PRO A 50 10.84 -12.11 3.67
N LYS A 51 9.55 -11.80 3.84
CA LYS A 51 8.56 -12.01 2.79
C LYS A 51 8.99 -11.30 1.52
N LEU A 52 9.14 -12.06 0.44
CA LEU A 52 9.46 -11.52 -0.88
C LEU A 52 8.36 -10.53 -1.30
N THR A 53 8.75 -9.27 -1.51
CA THR A 53 7.88 -8.28 -2.15
C THR A 53 8.05 -8.42 -3.65
N VAL A 54 7.09 -9.07 -4.31
CA VAL A 54 7.09 -9.18 -5.77
C VAL A 54 6.55 -7.87 -6.34
N LEU A 55 7.41 -7.07 -6.98
CA LEU A 55 6.98 -5.93 -7.77
C LEU A 55 6.58 -6.42 -9.17
N GLU A 56 5.29 -6.67 -9.36
CA GLU A 56 4.73 -6.97 -10.69
C GLU A 56 4.95 -5.74 -11.60
N GLY A 57 5.63 -5.93 -12.74
CA GLY A 57 5.82 -4.88 -13.75
C GLY A 57 7.26 -4.40 -14.03
N PHE A 58 8.30 -5.07 -13.52
CA PHE A 58 9.69 -4.73 -13.88
C PHE A 58 9.99 -4.82 -15.39
N SER A 59 9.30 -5.71 -16.12
CA SER A 59 9.48 -5.91 -17.57
C SER A 59 8.80 -4.82 -18.43
N SER A 60 7.95 -3.97 -17.87
CA SER A 60 7.24 -2.92 -18.63
C SER A 60 7.97 -1.57 -18.66
N ARG A 61 9.13 -1.45 -18.01
CA ARG A 61 9.87 -0.17 -17.94
C ARG A 61 10.64 0.21 -19.21
N TYR A 62 10.74 -0.69 -20.18
CA TYR A 62 11.47 -0.47 -21.44
C TYR A 62 10.58 -0.55 -22.68
N LYS A 63 9.28 -0.22 -22.58
CA LYS A 63 8.49 0.07 -23.78
C LYS A 63 8.64 1.56 -24.12
N THR A 64 9.67 1.86 -24.90
CA THR A 64 9.76 3.12 -25.64
C THR A 64 8.68 3.13 -26.72
N ASN A 65 7.59 3.87 -26.52
CA ASN A 65 6.70 4.22 -27.62
C ASN A 65 7.38 5.32 -28.46
N PRO A 66 7.38 5.24 -29.80
CA PRO A 66 7.87 6.31 -30.63
C PRO A 66 6.90 7.50 -30.54
N VAL A 67 7.46 8.68 -30.26
CA VAL A 67 6.74 9.95 -30.30
C VAL A 67 6.37 10.22 -31.76
N VAL A 68 5.08 10.18 -32.08
CA VAL A 68 4.56 10.72 -33.33
C VAL A 68 4.21 12.18 -33.08
N THR A 69 5.04 13.07 -33.60
CA THR A 69 4.74 14.49 -33.70
C THR A 69 3.72 14.69 -34.80
N GLN A 70 2.49 15.06 -34.45
CA GLN A 70 1.56 15.70 -35.40
C GLN A 70 1.09 17.01 -34.80
N ALA A 71 1.68 18.09 -35.30
CA ALA A 71 1.16 19.42 -35.17
C ALA A 71 -0.05 19.57 -36.10
N SER A 72 -1.19 19.99 -35.56
CA SER A 72 -2.17 20.77 -36.32
C SER A 72 -3.01 21.60 -35.36
N ASN A 73 -2.86 22.92 -35.48
CA ASN A 73 -3.73 23.95 -34.93
C ASN A 73 -5.20 23.61 -35.13
N GLN A 74 -6.05 23.73 -34.10
CA GLN A 74 -7.32 24.47 -34.15
C GLN A 74 -7.69 24.95 -32.73
N VAL A 75 -7.77 26.27 -32.59
CA VAL A 75 -8.37 26.99 -31.45
C VAL A 75 -9.88 26.90 -31.55
N PRO A 76 -10.61 26.80 -30.42
CA PRO A 76 -11.72 27.72 -30.23
C PRO A 76 -11.53 28.58 -28.99
N GLU A 77 -11.75 29.85 -29.22
CA GLU A 77 -11.76 30.97 -28.30
C GLU A 77 -13.02 30.95 -27.42
N GLY A 78 -12.88 31.21 -26.12
CA GLY A 78 -14.01 31.55 -25.26
C GLY A 78 -13.97 31.01 -23.83
N ALA A 79 -13.19 31.67 -22.97
CA ALA A 79 -13.61 32.12 -21.63
C ALA A 79 -12.37 32.37 -20.74
N VAL A 80 -12.03 33.64 -20.68
CA VAL A 80 -11.02 34.30 -19.85
C VAL A 80 -11.02 33.89 -18.37
N ALA A 81 -9.85 33.49 -17.89
CA ALA A 81 -9.28 34.09 -16.68
C ALA A 81 -7.79 34.34 -16.96
N GLN A 82 -7.50 35.43 -17.66
CA GLN A 82 -6.16 35.99 -17.70
C GLN A 82 -5.77 36.34 -16.26
N VAL A 83 -4.83 35.57 -15.70
CA VAL A 83 -4.00 36.08 -14.62
C VAL A 83 -2.77 36.63 -15.30
N GLU A 84 -2.74 37.96 -15.39
CA GLU A 84 -1.56 38.73 -15.75
C GLU A 84 -0.35 38.24 -14.94
N SER A 85 0.76 37.97 -15.62
CA SER A 85 2.06 38.09 -14.97
C SER A 85 3.13 38.35 -16.02
N SER A 86 3.45 39.64 -16.17
CA SER A 86 4.79 40.23 -16.29
C SER A 86 5.92 39.31 -16.75
N ASP A 87 6.66 39.75 -17.77
CA ASP A 87 7.96 39.26 -18.27
C ASP A 87 9.05 39.08 -17.19
N LYS A 88 8.81 38.19 -16.24
CA LYS A 88 9.80 37.66 -15.31
C LYS A 88 10.04 36.22 -15.73
N LYS A 89 11.32 35.93 -16.00
CA LYS A 89 11.80 34.57 -16.23
C LYS A 89 11.22 33.62 -15.16
N PRO A 90 10.60 32.50 -15.55
CA PRO A 90 9.98 31.59 -14.60
C PRO A 90 11.03 31.04 -13.62
N ILE A 91 10.67 31.04 -12.33
CA ILE A 91 11.56 30.61 -11.24
C ILE A 91 11.83 29.10 -11.32
N TYR A 92 10.80 28.33 -11.66
CA TYR A 92 10.84 26.90 -11.84
C TYR A 92 10.60 26.58 -13.32
N THR A 93 11.35 25.61 -13.84
CA THR A 93 11.25 25.21 -15.25
C THR A 93 10.34 23.99 -15.40
N SER A 94 10.28 23.10 -14.40
CA SER A 94 9.42 21.93 -14.44
C SER A 94 8.92 21.51 -13.06
N LEU A 95 7.68 21.00 -13.06
CA LEU A 95 7.02 20.36 -11.93
C LEU A 95 6.16 19.22 -12.47
N ASN A 96 6.53 17.98 -12.18
CA ASN A 96 5.84 16.79 -12.68
C ASN A 96 5.51 15.81 -11.55
N VAL A 97 4.35 15.17 -11.65
CA VAL A 97 3.99 14.04 -10.79
C VAL A 97 4.62 12.77 -11.37
N ILE A 98 5.46 12.09 -10.58
CA ILE A 98 6.12 10.82 -10.94
C ILE A 98 5.19 9.64 -10.62
N ALA A 99 4.54 9.71 -9.47
CA ALA A 99 3.56 8.73 -9.01
C ALA A 99 2.48 9.46 -8.18
N PRO A 100 1.21 9.07 -8.28
CA PRO A 100 0.66 8.08 -9.21
C PRO A 100 0.73 8.52 -10.68
N LYS A 101 0.62 7.57 -11.61
CA LYS A 101 0.52 7.87 -13.06
C LYS A 101 -0.93 8.14 -13.45
N GLN A 102 -1.10 8.84 -14.58
CA GLN A 102 -2.43 9.07 -15.16
C GLN A 102 -3.17 7.75 -15.40
N GLY A 103 -4.40 7.65 -14.87
CA GLY A 103 -5.27 6.49 -14.94
C GLY A 103 -4.83 5.28 -14.10
N GLN A 104 -3.82 5.41 -13.24
CA GLN A 104 -3.29 4.27 -12.49
C GLN A 104 -4.32 3.72 -11.49
N ALA A 105 -4.52 2.40 -11.47
CA ALA A 105 -5.25 1.72 -10.42
C ALA A 105 -4.31 1.27 -9.29
N ILE A 106 -4.60 1.70 -8.07
CA ILE A 106 -3.77 1.48 -6.87
C ILE A 106 -4.60 0.69 -5.87
N ARG A 107 -4.11 -0.49 -5.47
CA ARG A 107 -4.69 -1.23 -4.35
C ARG A 107 -4.14 -0.67 -3.04
N ALA A 108 -4.99 0.00 -2.28
CA ALA A 108 -4.66 0.59 -0.98
C ALA A 108 -5.78 0.26 0.01
N ASN A 109 -5.74 -0.94 0.61
CA ASN A 109 -6.82 -1.41 1.50
C ASN A 109 -6.98 -0.53 2.75
N ASP A 110 -5.87 0.04 3.22
CA ASP A 110 -5.75 1.05 4.27
C ASP A 110 -6.17 2.47 3.80
N GLY A 111 -6.21 2.70 2.49
CA GLY A 111 -6.45 4.01 1.90
C GLY A 111 -5.20 4.89 1.80
N ASP A 112 -4.02 4.32 1.97
CA ASP A 112 -2.77 5.08 1.93
C ASP A 112 -2.17 5.10 0.53
N VAL A 113 -1.89 6.30 0.00
CA VAL A 113 -1.34 6.51 -1.33
C VAL A 113 -0.17 7.48 -1.27
N SER A 114 0.99 7.04 -1.74
CA SER A 114 2.18 7.89 -1.85
C SER A 114 2.21 8.64 -3.17
N VAL A 115 2.38 9.96 -3.08
CA VAL A 115 2.60 10.88 -4.19
C VAL A 115 4.07 11.24 -4.25
N ALA A 116 4.69 11.08 -5.42
CA ALA A 116 6.09 11.43 -5.66
C ALA A 116 6.20 12.46 -6.78
N LEU A 117 7.06 13.46 -6.59
CA LEU A 117 7.17 14.63 -7.46
C LEU A 117 8.60 14.85 -7.97
N SER A 118 8.70 15.37 -9.18
CA SER A 118 9.93 15.90 -9.75
C SER A 118 9.82 17.42 -9.86
N VAL A 119 10.84 18.13 -9.41
CA VAL A 119 10.90 19.60 -9.45
C VAL A 119 12.27 20.01 -9.97
N SER A 120 12.30 20.94 -10.92
CA SER A 120 13.53 21.56 -11.43
C SER A 120 13.37 23.07 -11.62
N PRO A 121 14.30 23.90 -11.15
CA PRO A 121 15.41 23.59 -10.23
C PRO A 121 14.95 23.16 -8.82
N LYS A 122 15.88 22.89 -7.90
CA LYS A 122 15.54 22.54 -6.50
C LYS A 122 14.63 23.61 -5.87
N LEU A 123 13.66 23.16 -5.07
CA LEU A 123 12.73 24.04 -4.35
C LEU A 123 13.49 25.11 -3.54
N ARG A 124 13.13 26.37 -3.75
CA ARG A 124 13.77 27.50 -3.06
C ARG A 124 13.35 27.56 -1.60
N PRO A 125 14.23 28.03 -0.70
CA PRO A 125 13.86 28.24 0.70
C PRO A 125 12.68 29.21 0.84
N GLY A 126 11.64 28.76 1.55
CA GLY A 126 10.44 29.56 1.80
C GLY A 126 9.27 29.26 0.86
N ASP A 127 9.51 28.62 -0.28
CA ASP A 127 8.44 28.11 -1.14
C ASP A 127 7.91 26.79 -0.57
N ARG A 128 6.69 26.43 -0.96
CA ARG A 128 5.99 25.22 -0.51
C ARG A 128 5.36 24.51 -1.69
N ILE A 129 5.39 23.19 -1.64
CA ILE A 129 4.59 22.32 -2.50
C ILE A 129 3.25 22.11 -1.81
N VAL A 130 2.18 22.41 -2.53
CA VAL A 130 0.79 22.22 -2.12
C VAL A 130 0.22 21.11 -2.98
N VAL A 131 -0.29 20.07 -2.33
CA VAL A 131 -0.97 18.94 -2.96
C VAL A 131 -2.45 19.05 -2.64
N THR A 132 -3.26 19.01 -3.69
CA THR A 132 -4.70 19.08 -3.63
C THR A 132 -5.28 17.78 -4.20
N LEU A 133 -6.21 17.18 -3.49
CA LEU A 133 -6.96 16.01 -3.92
C LEU A 133 -8.44 16.39 -4.04
N ASP A 134 -9.04 16.19 -5.21
CA ASP A 134 -10.45 16.48 -5.49
C ASP A 134 -10.88 17.92 -5.13
N GLY A 135 -9.95 18.87 -5.32
CA GLY A 135 -10.14 20.29 -5.01
C GLY A 135 -9.86 20.67 -3.55
N GLN A 136 -9.57 19.71 -2.66
CA GLN A 136 -9.20 19.96 -1.26
C GLN A 136 -7.69 19.88 -1.05
N GLU A 137 -7.12 20.87 -0.37
CA GLU A 137 -5.71 20.82 0.04
C GLU A 137 -5.51 19.72 1.10
N VAL A 138 -4.66 18.75 0.78
CA VAL A 138 -4.37 17.58 1.64
C VAL A 138 -2.95 17.60 2.19
N SER A 139 -2.03 18.31 1.55
CA SER A 139 -0.66 18.44 2.05
C SER A 139 -0.02 19.76 1.63
N ARG A 140 0.76 20.33 2.55
CA ARG A 140 1.59 21.51 2.32
C ARG A 140 2.95 21.28 2.96
N SER A 141 3.98 21.11 2.14
CA SER A 141 5.32 20.81 2.64
C SER A 141 6.42 21.29 1.71
N THR A 142 7.67 21.05 2.08
CA THR A 142 8.84 21.20 1.18
C THR A 142 9.29 19.86 0.60
N SER A 143 8.63 18.77 0.99
CA SER A 143 8.95 17.42 0.54
C SER A 143 8.42 17.20 -0.86
N ARG A 144 9.19 16.47 -1.68
CA ARG A 144 8.74 15.99 -2.99
C ARG A 144 7.91 14.70 -2.88
N VAL A 145 7.75 14.19 -1.66
CA VAL A 145 6.93 13.02 -1.36
C VAL A 145 5.87 13.43 -0.36
N ALA A 146 4.61 13.13 -0.66
CA ALA A 146 3.48 13.31 0.23
C ALA A 146 2.75 11.97 0.35
N ASN A 147 2.35 11.61 1.57
CA ASN A 147 1.48 10.46 1.79
C ASN A 147 0.08 10.96 2.05
N LEU A 148 -0.84 10.52 1.20
CA LEU A 148 -2.27 10.72 1.38
C LEU A 148 -2.80 9.53 2.17
N THR A 149 -3.63 9.78 3.17
CA THR A 149 -4.11 8.73 4.09
C THR A 149 -5.61 8.67 4.09
N ASN A 150 -6.14 7.48 4.35
CA ASN A 150 -7.59 7.23 4.44
C ASN A 150 -8.36 7.71 3.19
N LEU A 151 -7.83 7.44 1.99
CA LEU A 151 -8.56 7.68 0.75
C LEU A 151 -9.70 6.67 0.61
N ASP A 152 -10.83 7.18 0.12
CA ASP A 152 -11.95 6.34 -0.25
C ASP A 152 -11.64 5.51 -1.51
N ARG A 153 -12.45 4.50 -1.76
CA ARG A 153 -12.37 3.75 -3.04
C ARG A 153 -12.99 4.59 -4.16
N GLY A 154 -12.41 4.50 -5.35
CA GLY A 154 -12.93 5.19 -6.53
C GLY A 154 -11.87 6.03 -7.22
N GLU A 155 -12.34 6.93 -8.08
CA GLU A 155 -11.50 7.84 -8.83
C GLU A 155 -11.18 9.09 -8.00
N HIS A 156 -9.93 9.53 -8.03
CA HIS A 156 -9.44 10.74 -7.39
C HIS A 156 -8.61 11.57 -8.37
N THR A 157 -8.69 12.88 -8.25
CA THR A 157 -7.96 13.85 -9.05
C THR A 157 -6.94 14.59 -8.21
N LEU A 158 -5.67 14.44 -8.56
CA LEU A 158 -4.52 15.04 -7.91
C LEU A 158 -4.06 16.29 -8.66
N GLN A 159 -3.87 17.38 -7.94
CA GLN A 159 -3.27 18.63 -8.43
C GLN A 159 -2.12 19.05 -7.53
N VAL A 160 -1.05 19.57 -8.12
CA VAL A 160 0.15 19.96 -7.38
C VAL A 160 0.63 21.32 -7.83
N ASN A 161 0.85 22.22 -6.87
CA ASN A 161 1.28 23.58 -7.10
C ASN A 161 2.49 23.90 -6.24
N ILE A 162 3.43 24.70 -6.74
CA ILE A 162 4.44 25.35 -5.91
C ILE A 162 4.00 26.78 -5.64
N VAL A 163 3.88 27.13 -4.36
CA VAL A 163 3.49 28.47 -3.90
C VAL A 163 4.63 29.17 -3.17
N ASN A 164 4.67 30.49 -3.28
CA ASN A 164 5.61 31.31 -2.51
C ASN A 164 5.10 31.60 -1.09
N LYS A 165 5.88 32.34 -0.30
CA LYS A 165 5.50 32.79 1.06
C LYS A 165 4.19 33.59 1.12
N ALA A 166 3.79 34.23 0.02
CA ALA A 166 2.54 34.97 -0.10
C ALA A 166 1.39 34.12 -0.68
N ALA A 167 1.54 32.79 -0.70
CA ALA A 167 0.59 31.82 -1.24
C ALA A 167 0.23 32.00 -2.73
N ARG A 168 1.07 32.70 -3.50
CA ARG A 168 0.89 32.82 -4.95
C ARG A 168 1.48 31.60 -5.65
N SER A 169 0.73 31.00 -6.56
CA SER A 169 1.22 29.91 -7.41
C SER A 169 2.35 30.41 -8.32
N LEU A 170 3.47 29.68 -8.33
CA LEU A 170 4.65 29.95 -9.15
C LEU A 170 4.71 29.01 -10.36
N ILE A 171 4.25 27.78 -10.19
CA ILE A 171 4.14 26.75 -11.23
C ILE A 171 3.14 25.68 -10.76
N SER A 172 2.43 25.08 -11.71
CA SER A 172 1.46 24.02 -11.50
C SER A 172 1.84 22.79 -12.33
N ALA A 173 1.66 21.61 -11.77
CA ALA A 173 1.81 20.35 -12.49
C ALA A 173 0.57 20.08 -13.36
N GLU A 174 0.71 19.15 -14.30
CA GLU A 174 -0.46 18.54 -14.93
C GLU A 174 -1.30 17.79 -13.88
N SER A 175 -2.63 17.88 -14.01
CA SER A 175 -3.56 17.18 -13.14
C SER A 175 -3.51 15.68 -13.41
N VAL A 176 -3.44 14.87 -12.36
CA VAL A 176 -3.36 13.40 -12.48
C VAL A 176 -4.59 12.76 -11.85
N THR A 177 -5.31 11.99 -12.64
CA THR A 177 -6.44 11.18 -12.17
C THR A 177 -5.99 9.74 -11.95
N PHE A 178 -6.37 9.14 -10.82
CA PHE A 178 -6.02 7.77 -10.48
C PHE A 178 -7.16 7.10 -9.71
N ASN A 179 -7.14 5.77 -9.63
CA ASN A 179 -8.20 4.98 -9.02
C ASN A 179 -7.67 4.24 -7.78
N VAL A 180 -8.38 4.35 -6.66
CA VAL A 180 -8.11 3.63 -5.42
C VAL A 180 -9.04 2.41 -5.32
N LEU A 181 -8.42 1.25 -5.15
CA LEU A 181 -9.09 -0.04 -4.99
C LEU A 181 -8.93 -0.50 -3.54
N ARG A 182 -10.07 -0.84 -2.90
CA ARG A 182 -10.13 -1.39 -1.55
C ARG A 182 -10.90 -2.71 -1.55
N ASN A 183 -10.44 -3.66 -0.76
CA ASN A 183 -11.20 -4.88 -0.47
C ASN A 183 -12.45 -4.50 0.35
N SER A 184 -13.58 -5.16 0.04
CA SER A 184 -14.80 -4.94 0.83
C SER A 184 -14.64 -5.54 2.22
N ALA A 185 -14.99 -4.77 3.25
CA ALA A 185 -15.12 -5.28 4.62
C ALA A 185 -16.24 -6.32 4.77
N LEU A 186 -17.19 -6.38 3.82
CA LEU A 186 -18.32 -7.31 3.84
C LEU A 186 -17.96 -8.75 3.42
N ILE A 187 -16.74 -8.99 2.95
CA ILE A 187 -16.27 -10.31 2.49
C ILE A 187 -15.48 -11.07 3.56
N ASN A 188 -15.30 -10.51 4.76
CA ASN A 188 -14.85 -11.29 5.93
C ASN A 188 -16.06 -11.92 6.63
N LYS A 189 -16.74 -12.88 5.96
CA LYS A 189 -17.52 -13.84 6.73
C LYS A 189 -16.52 -14.74 7.47
N PRO A 190 -16.56 -14.84 8.81
CA PRO A 190 -15.80 -15.89 9.46
C PRO A 190 -16.25 -17.21 8.83
N TYR A 191 -15.29 -18.03 8.41
CA TYR A 191 -15.59 -19.37 7.97
C TYR A 191 -16.36 -20.07 9.08
N SER A 192 -17.65 -20.33 8.87
CA SER A 192 -18.42 -21.20 9.73
C SER A 192 -18.15 -22.62 9.25
N PRO A 193 -17.48 -23.48 10.04
CA PRO A 193 -17.33 -24.89 9.70
C PRO A 193 -18.68 -25.62 9.76
N TYR A 194 -19.71 -25.00 10.31
CA TYR A 194 -21.06 -25.54 10.34
C TYR A 194 -21.83 -25.12 9.08
N PRO A 195 -22.37 -26.09 8.32
CA PRO A 195 -23.31 -25.77 7.25
C PRO A 195 -24.51 -25.04 7.85
N ASP A 196 -25.04 -24.05 7.12
CA ASP A 196 -26.26 -23.35 7.49
C ASP A 196 -27.33 -24.39 7.80
N GLY A 197 -27.63 -24.58 9.09
CA GLY A 197 -28.60 -25.57 9.53
C GLY A 197 -29.97 -25.26 8.93
N PRO A 198 -30.85 -26.28 8.79
CA PRO A 198 -32.22 -26.02 8.37
C PRO A 198 -32.83 -24.93 9.25
N ASN A 199 -33.50 -23.97 8.62
CA ASN A 199 -34.14 -22.85 9.29
C ASN A 199 -35.22 -23.41 10.23
N VAL A 200 -34.84 -23.68 11.47
CA VAL A 200 -35.77 -24.10 12.50
C VAL A 200 -36.48 -22.83 12.94
N ASP A 201 -37.68 -22.63 12.40
CA ASP A 201 -38.65 -21.66 12.92
C ASP A 201 -38.65 -21.78 14.44
N ASN A 202 -38.06 -20.80 15.11
CA ASN A 202 -37.79 -20.83 16.54
C ASN A 202 -39.11 -20.96 17.30
N PRO A 203 -39.54 -22.16 17.73
CA PRO A 203 -40.87 -22.36 18.28
C PRO A 203 -40.94 -21.92 19.75
N PHE A 204 -39.77 -21.74 20.37
CA PHE A 204 -39.58 -21.33 21.74
C PHE A 204 -38.74 -20.07 21.68
N GLY A 205 -39.38 -18.90 21.61
CA GLY A 205 -38.77 -17.59 21.36
C GLY A 205 -37.67 -17.15 22.33
N TYR A 206 -36.56 -17.87 22.39
CA TYR A 206 -35.34 -17.43 23.01
C TYR A 206 -34.66 -16.45 22.05
N PRO A 207 -34.32 -15.24 22.49
CA PRO A 207 -33.53 -14.34 21.68
C PRO A 207 -32.18 -15.00 21.42
N SER A 208 -31.76 -14.97 20.15
CA SER A 208 -30.35 -15.14 19.78
C SER A 208 -29.55 -14.15 20.62
N GLN A 209 -28.90 -14.65 21.68
CA GLN A 209 -27.94 -13.87 22.45
C GLN A 209 -26.74 -13.69 21.53
N GLY A 210 -26.80 -12.66 20.67
CA GLY A 210 -25.62 -12.10 20.06
C GLY A 210 -24.67 -11.77 21.20
N ILE A 211 -23.52 -12.42 21.22
CA ILE A 211 -22.38 -12.08 22.07
C ILE A 211 -21.95 -10.66 21.73
N THR A 212 -22.61 -9.69 22.36
CA THR A 212 -22.22 -8.29 22.40
C THR A 212 -22.03 -7.94 23.87
N GLU A 213 -20.82 -7.51 24.17
CA GLU A 213 -20.32 -6.93 25.43
C GLU A 213 -19.84 -7.88 26.53
N THR A 214 -18.52 -7.90 26.75
CA THR A 214 -17.94 -7.77 28.09
C THR A 214 -16.57 -7.11 27.97
N ASN A 215 -16.56 -5.78 28.01
CA ASN A 215 -15.40 -5.00 28.46
C ASN A 215 -15.94 -3.82 29.27
N LYS A 216 -16.39 -4.12 30.49
CA LYS A 216 -16.76 -3.10 31.47
C LYS A 216 -16.13 -3.45 32.81
N LEU A 217 -14.94 -2.90 32.99
CA LEU A 217 -14.30 -2.44 34.22
C LEU A 217 -14.89 -2.99 35.53
N LEU A 218 -14.12 -3.87 36.18
CA LEU A 218 -14.27 -4.19 37.60
C LEU A 218 -13.96 -2.95 38.44
N GLN A 219 -15.00 -2.25 38.88
CA GLN A 219 -14.95 -1.35 40.04
C GLN A 219 -15.89 -1.92 41.09
N PHE A 220 -15.31 -2.51 42.13
CA PHE A 220 -16.02 -2.92 43.33
C PHE A 220 -16.28 -1.70 44.22
N PRO A 221 -17.52 -1.49 44.72
CA PRO A 221 -17.74 -0.60 45.85
C PRO A 221 -17.92 -1.37 47.18
N VAL A 222 -17.13 -0.92 48.16
CA VAL A 222 -17.50 -0.54 49.53
C VAL A 222 -18.04 -1.61 50.50
N ASN A 223 -17.28 -1.92 51.56
CA ASN A 223 -17.49 -1.38 52.92
C ASN A 223 -16.30 -1.71 53.83
#